data_AF-A0A927Z1D3-F1
#
_entry.id   AF-A0A927Z1D3-F1
#
_cell.length_a   1.000
_cell.length_b   1.000
_cell.length_c   1.000
_cell.angle_alpha   90.00
_cell.angle_beta   90.00
_cell.angle_gamma   90.00
#
_symmetry.space_group_name_H-M   'P 1'
#
loop_
_entity.id
_entity.type
_entity.pdbx_description
1 polymer ?
#
loop_
_entity_poly.entity_id
_entity_poly.type
_entity_poly.pdbx_seq_one_letter_code
_entity_poly.pdbx_strand_id
1 'polypeptide(L)'
;MLKLKIKKVNIALAVIICLMLITMGSYIVVLVNVRKDLDEQTKSYITNITSEVGRYVNLKIEERFKTLENYGYFFMYGASDDDNDEVDEWIGYLEEYANKEKMEKIEVLTYDEAYLNSGNRNITSEIDDNGRKYICMYVPISVNEQKCIIKGTYDAEIFGKLVSDDILGVSQNSFIINRSGDIIAGGKKDHELKDIFSNNIKYASILKNHITSRDSGHITYTSGNLKRYICYSELDYNNWYVFSIVTSGQVEKNYDEVNGRGIFLSVVLILFIIALSVYIGFFNYKYSYYKKVVEEQINNDSEIIEEKEIED
;
A
#
# COMPACT_ATOMS: atom_id res chain seq x y z
N MET A 1 38.22 2.24 55.55
CA MET A 1 36.83 2.59 55.15
C MET A 1 36.70 3.21 53.74
N LEU A 2 37.69 3.98 53.24
CA LEU A 2 37.66 4.65 51.93
C LEU A 2 37.53 3.70 50.70
N LYS A 3 38.29 2.59 50.67
CA LYS A 3 38.27 1.60 49.56
C LYS A 3 36.88 0.99 49.32
N LEU A 4 36.08 0.83 50.37
CA LEU A 4 34.72 0.26 50.30
C LEU A 4 33.72 1.23 49.68
N LYS A 5 33.90 2.54 49.86
CA LYS A 5 33.03 3.58 49.28
C LYS A 5 33.35 3.85 47.81
N ILE A 6 34.63 3.86 47.41
CA ILE A 6 35.05 3.96 46.00
C ILE A 6 34.48 2.77 45.20
N LYS A 7 34.48 1.56 45.80
CA LYS A 7 33.86 0.38 45.20
C LYS A 7 32.35 0.57 44.97
N LYS A 8 31.61 1.17 45.91
CA LYS A 8 30.17 1.44 45.78
C LYS A 8 29.84 2.47 44.69
N VAL A 9 30.65 3.53 44.55
CA VAL A 9 30.47 4.53 43.49
C VAL A 9 30.75 3.94 42.10
N ASN A 10 31.81 3.12 41.97
CA ASN A 10 32.11 2.44 40.72
C ASN A 10 31.03 1.41 40.34
N ILE A 11 30.44 0.72 41.32
CA ILE A 11 29.30 -0.19 41.09
C ILE A 11 28.07 0.61 40.62
N ALA A 12 27.76 1.75 41.24
CA ALA A 12 26.62 2.58 40.81
C ALA A 12 26.79 3.12 39.39
N LEU A 13 27.99 3.59 39.03
CA LEU A 13 28.33 4.00 37.66
C LEU A 13 28.21 2.85 36.66
N ALA A 14 28.69 1.66 37.01
CA ALA A 14 28.55 0.47 36.17
C ALA A 14 27.09 0.08 35.94
N VAL A 15 26.24 0.18 36.97
CA VAL A 15 24.79 -0.07 36.87
C VAL A 15 24.11 0.94 35.96
N ILE A 16 24.47 2.21 36.05
CA ILE A 16 23.94 3.28 35.18
C ILE A 16 24.32 3.04 33.71
N ILE A 17 25.58 2.69 33.45
CA ILE A 17 26.06 2.37 32.09
C ILE A 17 25.31 1.14 31.55
N CYS A 18 25.13 0.11 32.36
CA CYS A 18 24.33 -1.06 31.96
C CYS A 18 22.88 -0.69 31.64
N LEU A 19 22.26 0.17 32.45
CA LEU A 19 20.90 0.68 32.20
C LEU A 19 20.82 1.46 30.89
N MET A 20 21.80 2.31 30.57
CA MET A 20 21.86 3.02 29.28
C MET A 20 22.00 2.06 28.10
N LEU A 21 22.85 1.04 28.22
CA LEU A 21 23.03 0.05 27.16
C LEU A 21 21.76 -0.79 26.94
N ILE A 22 21.06 -1.17 28.02
CA ILE A 22 19.80 -1.90 27.95
C ILE A 22 18.72 -1.04 27.30
N THR A 23 18.57 0.22 27.69
CA THR A 23 17.56 1.11 27.10
C THR A 23 17.85 1.36 25.62
N MET A 24 19.11 1.61 25.26
CA MET A 24 19.50 1.79 23.86
C MET A 24 19.30 0.53 23.02
N GLY A 25 19.67 -0.64 23.55
CA GLY A 25 19.43 -1.93 22.90
C GLY A 25 17.93 -2.21 22.72
N SER A 26 17.11 -1.95 23.76
CA SER A 26 15.66 -2.12 23.70
C SER A 26 15.01 -1.20 22.67
N TYR A 27 15.50 0.04 22.54
CA TYR A 27 15.01 0.99 21.55
C TYR A 27 15.35 0.53 20.12
N ILE A 28 16.58 0.05 19.88
CA ILE A 28 16.97 -0.50 18.58
C ILE A 28 16.07 -1.68 18.20
N VAL A 29 15.78 -2.59 19.14
CA VAL A 29 14.87 -3.73 18.91
C VAL A 29 13.46 -3.25 18.56
N VAL A 30 12.91 -2.28 19.30
CA VAL A 30 11.60 -1.69 18.98
C VAL A 30 11.60 -1.06 17.59
N LEU A 31 12.65 -0.32 17.23
CA LEU A 31 12.75 0.34 15.93
C LEU A 31 12.76 -0.68 14.77
N VAL A 32 13.51 -1.77 14.92
CA VAL A 32 13.55 -2.87 13.93
C VAL A 32 12.18 -3.56 13.84
N ASN A 33 11.55 -3.87 14.98
CA ASN A 33 10.25 -4.53 15.00
C ASN A 33 9.15 -3.66 14.40
N VAL A 34 9.09 -2.37 14.75
CA VAL A 34 8.08 -1.47 14.18
C VAL A 34 8.27 -1.31 12.68
N ARG A 35 9.50 -1.25 12.15
CA ARG A 35 9.72 -1.24 10.69
C ARG A 35 9.21 -2.50 10.01
N LYS A 36 9.44 -3.66 10.63
CA LYS A 36 8.97 -4.94 10.10
C LYS A 36 7.44 -5.03 10.14
N ASP A 37 6.82 -4.68 11.27
CA ASP A 37 5.37 -4.68 11.43
C ASP A 37 4.70 -3.69 10.48
N LEU A 38 5.30 -2.50 10.29
CA LEU A 38 4.83 -1.51 9.33
C LEU A 38 4.90 -2.05 7.90
N ASP A 39 5.99 -2.74 7.52
CA ASP A 39 6.12 -3.36 6.21
C ASP A 39 5.03 -4.42 5.95
N GLU A 40 4.82 -5.32 6.91
CA GLU A 40 3.79 -6.36 6.83
C GLU A 40 2.38 -5.77 6.78
N GLN A 41 2.08 -4.80 7.64
CA GLN A 41 0.79 -4.10 7.63
C GLN A 41 0.57 -3.33 6.32
N THR A 42 1.60 -2.68 5.79
CA THR A 42 1.55 -1.96 4.51
C THR A 42 1.21 -2.91 3.37
N LYS A 43 1.92 -4.04 3.29
CA LYS A 43 1.65 -5.07 2.27
C LYS A 43 0.22 -5.58 2.37
N SER A 44 -0.24 -5.92 3.57
CA SER A 44 -1.61 -6.39 3.78
C SER A 44 -2.66 -5.34 3.42
N TYR A 45 -2.46 -4.10 3.85
CA TYR A 45 -3.38 -2.99 3.60
C TYR A 45 -3.51 -2.70 2.10
N ILE A 46 -2.39 -2.55 1.39
CA ILE A 46 -2.41 -2.25 -0.05
C ILE A 46 -2.98 -3.46 -0.82
N THR A 47 -2.65 -4.70 -0.45
CA THR A 47 -3.22 -5.89 -1.10
C THR A 47 -4.74 -5.92 -0.95
N ASN A 48 -5.26 -5.64 0.25
CA ASN A 48 -6.70 -5.59 0.50
C ASN A 48 -7.37 -4.49 -0.33
N ILE A 49 -6.77 -3.30 -0.37
CA ILE A 49 -7.26 -2.20 -1.21
C ILE A 49 -7.27 -2.58 -2.68
N THR A 50 -6.18 -3.14 -3.22
CA THR A 50 -6.13 -3.56 -4.62
C THR A 50 -7.20 -4.62 -4.92
N SER A 51 -7.48 -5.52 -3.98
CA SER A 51 -8.57 -6.48 -4.10
C SER A 51 -9.95 -5.81 -4.07
N GLU A 52 -10.18 -4.83 -3.21
CA GLU A 52 -11.42 -4.04 -3.17
C GLU A 52 -11.63 -3.26 -4.48
N VAL A 53 -10.58 -2.64 -5.03
CA VAL A 53 -10.63 -2.02 -6.36
C VAL A 53 -10.99 -3.05 -7.43
N GLY A 54 -10.38 -4.24 -7.40
CA GLY A 54 -10.71 -5.33 -8.31
C GLY A 54 -12.19 -5.71 -8.25
N ARG A 55 -12.74 -5.86 -7.04
CA ARG A 55 -14.18 -6.12 -6.84
C ARG A 55 -15.06 -4.99 -7.36
N TYR A 56 -14.67 -3.73 -7.13
CA TYR A 56 -15.40 -2.57 -7.63
C TYR A 56 -15.40 -2.53 -9.18
N VAL A 57 -14.26 -2.81 -9.82
CA VAL A 57 -14.16 -2.91 -11.27
C VAL A 57 -15.04 -4.05 -11.80
N ASN A 58 -15.02 -5.23 -11.18
CA ASN A 58 -15.91 -6.35 -11.56
C ASN A 58 -17.39 -5.95 -11.47
N LEU A 59 -17.79 -5.27 -10.38
CA LEU A 59 -19.16 -4.77 -10.23
C LEU A 59 -19.54 -3.80 -11.35
N LYS A 60 -18.64 -2.89 -11.74
CA LYS A 60 -18.89 -1.94 -12.83
C LYS A 60 -18.90 -2.59 -14.22
N ILE A 61 -18.10 -3.63 -14.45
CA ILE A 61 -18.17 -4.43 -15.67
C ILE A 61 -19.51 -5.17 -15.73
N GLU A 62 -19.95 -5.78 -14.62
CA GLU A 62 -21.21 -6.50 -14.53
C GLU A 62 -22.42 -5.57 -14.73
N GLU A 63 -22.40 -4.38 -14.14
CA GLU A 63 -23.41 -3.34 -14.34
C GLU A 63 -23.56 -3.01 -15.84
N ARG A 64 -22.44 -2.84 -16.55
CA ARG A 64 -22.42 -2.54 -17.99
C ARG A 64 -22.91 -3.70 -18.86
N PHE A 65 -22.57 -4.94 -18.50
CA PHE A 65 -23.14 -6.11 -19.17
C PHE A 65 -24.66 -6.16 -19.03
N LYS A 66 -25.20 -5.92 -17.82
CA LYS A 66 -26.65 -5.88 -17.60
C LYS A 66 -27.32 -4.75 -18.38
N THR A 67 -26.68 -3.59 -18.48
CA THR A 67 -27.17 -2.49 -19.31
C THR A 67 -27.25 -2.89 -20.78
N LEU A 68 -26.21 -3.52 -21.32
CA LEU A 68 -26.23 -4.03 -22.70
C LEU A 68 -27.26 -5.14 -22.93
N GLU A 69 -27.46 -6.03 -21.95
CA GLU A 69 -28.53 -7.05 -21.99
C GLU A 69 -29.91 -6.42 -22.04
N ASN A 70 -30.16 -5.41 -21.20
CA ASN A 70 -31.43 -4.69 -21.21
C ASN A 70 -31.68 -4.04 -22.57
N TYR A 71 -30.67 -3.39 -23.15
CA TYR A 71 -30.77 -2.85 -24.51
C TYR A 71 -30.98 -3.94 -25.57
N GLY A 72 -30.36 -5.10 -25.38
CA GLY A 72 -30.62 -6.31 -26.16
C GLY A 72 -32.07 -6.73 -26.17
N TYR A 73 -32.68 -6.80 -24.99
CA TYR A 73 -34.10 -7.15 -24.86
C TYR A 73 -35.03 -6.09 -25.46
N PHE A 74 -34.72 -4.81 -25.28
CA PHE A 74 -35.51 -3.74 -25.90
C PHE A 74 -35.44 -3.80 -27.43
N PHE A 75 -34.24 -4.00 -27.99
CA PHE A 75 -34.06 -4.17 -29.43
C PHE A 75 -34.79 -5.42 -29.95
N MET A 76 -34.71 -6.54 -29.23
CA MET A 76 -35.44 -7.77 -29.59
C MET A 76 -36.96 -7.59 -29.63
N TYR A 77 -37.52 -6.85 -28.67
CA TYR A 77 -38.96 -6.59 -28.61
C TYR A 77 -39.42 -5.64 -29.71
N GLY A 78 -38.58 -4.66 -30.06
CA GLY A 78 -38.87 -3.70 -31.12
C GLY A 78 -38.71 -4.27 -32.52
N ALA A 79 -37.67 -5.08 -32.76
CA ALA A 79 -37.36 -5.65 -34.07
C ALA A 79 -38.12 -6.95 -34.40
N SER A 80 -39.01 -7.41 -33.52
CA SER A 80 -39.85 -8.58 -33.79
C SER A 80 -41.10 -8.27 -34.62
N ASP A 81 -41.46 -7.01 -34.78
CA ASP A 81 -42.50 -6.57 -35.70
C ASP A 81 -41.88 -6.42 -37.11
N ASP A 82 -42.50 -7.06 -38.12
CA ASP A 82 -41.92 -7.47 -39.42
C ASP A 82 -41.63 -6.32 -40.42
N ASP A 83 -41.64 -5.05 -39.97
CA ASP A 83 -41.45 -3.87 -40.80
C ASP A 83 -40.01 -3.33 -40.70
N ASN A 84 -39.26 -3.41 -41.81
CA ASN A 84 -37.86 -2.95 -41.89
C ASN A 84 -37.65 -1.48 -41.49
N ASP A 85 -38.67 -0.63 -41.61
CA ASP A 85 -38.61 0.79 -41.21
C ASP A 85 -38.48 0.95 -39.69
N GLU A 86 -38.93 -0.02 -38.88
CA GLU A 86 -38.82 0.02 -37.41
C GLU A 86 -37.42 -0.33 -36.92
N VAL A 87 -36.68 -1.21 -37.62
CA VAL A 87 -35.33 -1.64 -37.19
C VAL A 87 -34.34 -0.48 -37.18
N ASP A 88 -34.38 0.39 -38.19
CA ASP A 88 -33.52 1.59 -38.27
C ASP A 88 -33.86 2.60 -37.16
N GLU A 89 -35.14 2.73 -36.78
CA GLU A 89 -35.57 3.58 -35.66
C GLU A 89 -35.05 3.04 -34.32
N TRP A 90 -35.12 1.71 -34.11
CA TRP A 90 -34.58 1.06 -32.92
C TRP A 90 -33.05 1.15 -32.82
N ILE A 91 -32.33 1.11 -33.94
CA ILE A 91 -30.88 1.40 -33.97
C ILE A 91 -30.61 2.84 -33.52
N GLY A 92 -31.40 3.81 -34.01
CA GLY A 92 -31.29 5.21 -33.58
C GLY A 92 -31.50 5.40 -32.07
N TYR A 93 -32.47 4.69 -31.48
CA TYR A 93 -32.64 4.69 -30.02
C TYR A 93 -31.45 4.09 -29.28
N LEU A 94 -30.88 2.99 -29.77
CA LEU A 94 -29.68 2.40 -29.17
C LEU A 94 -28.51 3.40 -29.18
N GLU A 95 -28.31 4.16 -30.25
CA GLU A 95 -27.28 5.21 -30.33
C GLU A 95 -27.52 6.34 -29.32
N GLU A 96 -28.77 6.75 -29.09
CA GLU A 96 -29.09 7.74 -28.05
C GLU A 96 -28.77 7.21 -26.64
N TYR A 97 -29.09 5.95 -26.36
CA TYR A 97 -28.76 5.29 -25.10
C TYR A 97 -27.26 5.10 -24.91
N ALA A 98 -26.54 4.72 -25.95
CA ALA A 98 -25.09 4.61 -25.97
C ALA A 98 -24.44 5.92 -25.51
N ASN A 99 -24.88 7.05 -26.05
CA ASN A 99 -24.38 8.37 -25.66
C ASN A 99 -24.62 8.67 -24.16
N LYS A 100 -25.79 8.31 -23.61
CA LYS A 100 -26.10 8.51 -22.17
C LYS A 100 -25.18 7.69 -21.27
N GLU A 101 -24.86 6.46 -21.69
CA GLU A 101 -23.99 5.53 -20.96
C GLU A 101 -22.48 5.75 -21.21
N LYS A 102 -22.13 6.80 -21.97
CA LYS A 102 -20.75 7.11 -22.40
C LYS A 102 -20.12 5.94 -23.16
N MET A 103 -20.91 5.27 -23.99
CA MET A 103 -20.42 4.37 -25.02
C MET A 103 -19.97 5.21 -26.22
N GLU A 104 -18.85 4.83 -26.82
CA GLU A 104 -18.41 5.39 -28.10
C GLU A 104 -19.29 4.88 -29.25
N LYS A 105 -19.72 3.62 -29.14
CA LYS A 105 -20.55 2.98 -30.16
C LYS A 105 -21.32 1.80 -29.57
N ILE A 106 -22.52 1.58 -30.07
CA ILE A 106 -23.28 0.33 -29.88
C ILE A 106 -23.63 -0.24 -31.25
N GLU A 107 -23.52 -1.55 -31.42
CA GLU A 107 -23.75 -2.22 -32.70
C GLU A 107 -24.49 -3.53 -32.50
N VAL A 108 -25.40 -3.85 -33.43
CA VAL A 108 -26.00 -5.18 -33.54
C VAL A 108 -25.29 -5.92 -34.67
N LEU A 109 -24.60 -7.00 -34.34
CA LEU A 109 -23.82 -7.81 -35.27
C LEU A 109 -24.54 -9.13 -35.53
N THR A 110 -24.58 -9.54 -36.79
CA THR A 110 -25.06 -10.86 -37.20
C THR A 110 -24.04 -11.92 -36.77
N TYR A 111 -24.53 -13.09 -36.34
CA TYR A 111 -23.69 -14.22 -35.91
C TYR A 111 -22.82 -14.70 -37.08
N ASP A 112 -21.55 -14.32 -37.11
CA ASP A 112 -20.56 -14.97 -37.99
C ASP A 112 -19.66 -15.90 -37.16
N GLU A 113 -19.44 -17.11 -37.70
CA GLU A 113 -19.11 -18.36 -37.00
C GLU A 113 -17.73 -18.38 -36.31
N ALA A 114 -16.91 -17.34 -36.49
CA ALA A 114 -15.56 -17.27 -35.93
C ALA A 114 -15.48 -16.63 -34.54
N TYR A 115 -16.47 -15.84 -34.11
CA TYR A 115 -16.25 -14.90 -33.01
C TYR A 115 -16.57 -15.40 -31.59
N LEU A 116 -17.37 -16.43 -31.29
CA LEU A 116 -17.48 -17.00 -29.91
C LEU A 116 -18.31 -18.30 -29.78
N ASN A 117 -17.63 -19.43 -29.57
CA ASN A 117 -18.18 -20.76 -29.29
C ASN A 117 -18.92 -20.95 -27.94
N SER A 118 -19.42 -19.91 -27.26
CA SER A 118 -19.87 -20.04 -25.86
C SER A 118 -21.33 -19.69 -25.57
N GLY A 119 -22.00 -18.85 -26.39
CA GLY A 119 -23.31 -18.29 -26.01
C GLY A 119 -23.27 -17.47 -24.72
N ASN A 120 -22.08 -17.08 -24.26
CA ASN A 120 -21.86 -16.33 -23.04
C ASN A 120 -21.39 -14.90 -23.35
N ARG A 121 -21.59 -14.00 -22.38
CA ARG A 121 -21.02 -12.65 -22.38
C ARG A 121 -19.51 -12.70 -22.63
N ASN A 122 -18.98 -11.74 -23.39
CA ASN A 122 -17.54 -11.60 -23.58
C ASN A 122 -17.07 -10.15 -23.48
N ILE A 123 -15.81 -9.94 -23.12
CA ILE A 123 -15.16 -8.63 -23.06
C ILE A 123 -13.74 -8.72 -23.63
N THR A 124 -13.40 -7.80 -24.51
CA THR A 124 -12.09 -7.70 -25.17
C THR A 124 -11.52 -6.30 -25.02
N SER A 125 -10.23 -6.16 -25.30
CA SER A 125 -9.58 -4.88 -25.49
C SER A 125 -9.12 -4.78 -26.93
N GLU A 126 -9.45 -3.66 -27.58
CA GLU A 126 -9.16 -3.37 -28.98
C GLU A 126 -8.36 -2.07 -29.07
N ILE A 127 -7.50 -1.95 -30.08
CA ILE A 127 -6.72 -0.74 -30.36
C ILE A 127 -7.11 -0.28 -31.77
N ASP A 128 -7.52 0.98 -31.91
CA ASP A 128 -7.79 1.54 -33.24
C ASP A 128 -6.51 1.92 -34.00
N ASP A 129 -6.66 2.27 -35.27
CA ASP A 129 -5.56 2.70 -36.14
C ASP A 129 -4.81 3.94 -35.61
N ASN A 130 -5.45 4.72 -34.73
CA ASN A 130 -4.87 5.91 -34.08
C ASN A 130 -4.19 5.59 -32.74
N GLY A 131 -4.17 4.30 -32.32
CA GLY A 131 -3.57 3.85 -31.07
C GLY A 131 -4.44 4.07 -29.84
N ARG A 132 -5.71 4.46 -29.99
CA ARG A 132 -6.65 4.56 -28.86
C ARG A 132 -7.12 3.17 -28.45
N LYS A 133 -7.22 2.97 -27.14
CA LYS A 133 -7.63 1.70 -26.54
C LYS A 133 -9.12 1.74 -26.22
N TYR A 134 -9.82 0.71 -26.65
CA TYR A 134 -11.22 0.49 -26.32
C TYR A 134 -11.40 -0.81 -25.58
N ILE A 135 -12.45 -0.86 -24.79
CA ILE A 135 -12.99 -2.06 -24.19
C ILE A 135 -14.31 -2.36 -24.89
N CYS A 136 -14.39 -3.54 -25.50
CA CYS A 136 -15.57 -3.98 -26.22
C CYS A 136 -16.25 -5.09 -25.44
N MET A 137 -17.55 -4.92 -25.18
CA MET A 137 -18.39 -5.88 -24.48
C MET A 137 -19.40 -6.47 -25.45
N TYR A 138 -19.58 -7.78 -25.38
CA TYR A 138 -20.40 -8.55 -26.30
C TYR A 138 -21.46 -9.31 -25.52
N VAL A 139 -22.73 -9.09 -25.87
CA VAL A 139 -23.88 -9.77 -25.28
C VAL A 139 -24.64 -10.51 -26.38
N PRO A 140 -24.76 -11.85 -26.29
CA PRO A 140 -25.55 -12.61 -27.26
C PRO A 140 -27.05 -12.35 -27.03
N ILE A 141 -27.77 -12.15 -28.12
CA ILE A 141 -29.24 -11.98 -28.16
C ILE A 141 -29.82 -12.87 -29.27
N SER A 142 -31.14 -13.08 -29.27
CA SER A 142 -31.82 -13.86 -30.31
C SER A 142 -33.05 -13.11 -30.81
N VAL A 143 -33.01 -12.60 -32.04
CA VAL A 143 -34.14 -11.90 -32.67
C VAL A 143 -34.80 -12.85 -33.67
N ASN A 144 -36.08 -13.17 -33.52
CA ASN A 144 -36.82 -14.04 -34.46
C ASN A 144 -36.08 -15.35 -34.81
N GLU A 145 -35.60 -16.08 -33.78
CA GLU A 145 -34.78 -17.31 -33.89
C GLU A 145 -33.37 -17.12 -34.52
N GLN A 146 -33.05 -15.94 -35.03
CA GLN A 146 -31.72 -15.57 -35.48
C GLN A 146 -30.86 -15.11 -34.30
N LYS A 147 -29.69 -15.73 -34.13
CA LYS A 147 -28.72 -15.30 -33.12
C LYS A 147 -28.04 -14.02 -33.59
N CYS A 148 -27.93 -13.04 -32.71
CA CYS A 148 -27.24 -11.79 -32.95
C CYS A 148 -26.37 -11.45 -31.72
N ILE A 149 -25.51 -10.46 -31.83
CA ILE A 149 -24.68 -9.97 -30.73
C ILE A 149 -24.82 -8.47 -30.64
N ILE A 150 -25.09 -7.96 -29.44
CA ILE A 150 -24.92 -6.53 -29.15
C ILE A 150 -23.49 -6.29 -28.69
N LYS A 151 -22.77 -5.45 -29.44
CA LYS A 151 -21.44 -4.95 -29.10
C LYS A 151 -21.55 -3.54 -28.53
N GLY A 152 -21.12 -3.34 -27.30
CA GLY A 152 -20.90 -2.02 -26.72
C GLY A 152 -19.40 -1.68 -26.69
N THR A 153 -19.02 -0.55 -27.27
CA THR A 153 -17.63 -0.07 -27.33
C THR A 153 -17.46 1.12 -26.40
N TYR A 154 -16.43 1.05 -25.55
CA TYR A 154 -16.15 2.06 -24.54
C TYR A 154 -14.69 2.49 -24.61
N ASP A 155 -14.42 3.78 -24.40
CA ASP A 155 -13.06 4.26 -24.18
C ASP A 155 -12.46 3.61 -22.92
N ALA A 156 -11.25 3.04 -23.04
CA ALA A 156 -10.56 2.40 -21.93
C ALA A 156 -10.26 3.37 -20.77
N GLU A 157 -10.20 4.68 -21.00
CA GLU A 157 -10.04 5.71 -19.97
C GLU A 157 -11.16 5.67 -18.94
N ILE A 158 -12.38 5.29 -19.32
CA ILE A 158 -13.52 5.14 -18.38
C ILE A 158 -13.19 4.12 -17.29
N PHE A 159 -12.62 2.98 -17.69
CA PHE A 159 -12.20 1.94 -16.74
C PHE A 159 -10.90 2.32 -16.02
N GLY A 160 -10.05 3.10 -16.69
CA GLY A 160 -8.87 3.70 -16.07
C GLY A 160 -9.22 4.59 -14.88
N LYS A 161 -10.31 5.36 -14.98
CA LYS A 161 -10.81 6.20 -13.88
C LYS A 161 -11.24 5.38 -12.66
N LEU A 162 -11.83 4.20 -12.87
CA LEU A 162 -12.26 3.31 -11.78
C LEU A 162 -11.10 2.84 -10.90
N VAL A 163 -9.90 2.69 -11.49
CA VAL A 163 -8.70 2.28 -10.76
C VAL A 163 -7.84 3.46 -10.32
N SER A 164 -7.98 4.62 -10.97
CA SER A 164 -7.16 5.82 -10.69
C SER A 164 -7.77 6.81 -9.72
N ASP A 165 -9.08 6.74 -9.46
CA ASP A 165 -9.73 7.63 -8.50
C ASP A 165 -9.18 7.42 -7.08
N ASP A 166 -9.01 8.51 -6.33
CA ASP A 166 -8.45 8.59 -4.96
C ASP A 166 -9.25 7.80 -3.89
N ILE A 167 -10.19 6.94 -4.30
CA ILE A 167 -11.18 6.25 -3.45
C ILE A 167 -10.52 5.49 -2.28
N LEU A 168 -9.24 5.10 -2.39
CA LEU A 168 -8.53 4.35 -1.35
C LEU A 168 -7.16 4.94 -0.95
N GLY A 169 -6.82 6.17 -1.38
CA GLY A 169 -5.57 6.84 -1.01
C GLY A 169 -4.29 6.18 -1.59
N VAL A 170 -4.44 5.19 -2.47
CA VAL A 170 -3.36 4.52 -3.19
C VAL A 170 -3.32 5.10 -4.60
N SER A 171 -2.63 6.24 -4.74
CA SER A 171 -2.74 7.14 -5.90
C SER A 171 -2.22 6.57 -7.24
N GLN A 172 -2.79 7.11 -8.34
CA GLN A 172 -2.31 7.32 -9.73
C GLN A 172 -1.50 6.24 -10.50
N ASN A 173 -1.07 5.17 -9.86
CA ASN A 173 -0.23 4.09 -10.43
C ASN A 173 -0.98 2.75 -10.36
N SER A 174 -2.30 2.79 -10.49
CA SER A 174 -3.14 1.61 -10.63
C SER A 174 -3.55 1.44 -12.08
N PHE A 175 -3.51 0.20 -12.55
CA PHE A 175 -3.69 -0.20 -13.94
C PHE A 175 -4.56 -1.44 -14.00
N ILE A 176 -5.33 -1.58 -15.08
CA ILE A 176 -5.88 -2.85 -15.52
C ILE A 176 -4.90 -3.42 -16.55
N ILE A 177 -4.42 -4.63 -16.34
CA ILE A 177 -3.47 -5.31 -17.22
C ILE A 177 -3.99 -6.67 -17.65
N ASN A 178 -3.53 -7.17 -18.80
CA ASN A 178 -3.74 -8.56 -19.20
C ASN A 178 -2.67 -9.48 -18.58
N ARG A 179 -2.81 -10.80 -18.78
CA ARG A 179 -1.82 -11.80 -18.34
C ARG A 179 -0.40 -11.60 -18.88
N SER A 180 -0.28 -11.00 -20.07
CA SER A 180 1.01 -10.72 -20.70
C SER A 180 1.73 -9.53 -20.06
N GLY A 181 1.01 -8.69 -19.31
CA GLY A 181 1.50 -7.45 -18.72
C GLY A 181 1.19 -6.20 -19.54
N ASP A 182 0.39 -6.31 -20.60
CA ASP A 182 -0.03 -5.15 -21.39
C ASP A 182 -1.11 -4.37 -20.64
N ILE A 183 -0.97 -3.05 -20.65
CA ILE A 183 -1.95 -2.15 -20.03
C ILE A 183 -3.21 -2.12 -20.89
N ILE A 184 -4.33 -2.49 -20.29
CA ILE A 184 -5.66 -2.36 -20.86
C ILE A 184 -6.22 -0.96 -20.56
N ALA A 185 -6.15 -0.51 -19.31
CA ALA A 185 -6.69 0.78 -18.87
C ALA A 185 -5.95 1.34 -17.64
N GLY A 186 -6.00 2.66 -17.46
CA GLY A 186 -5.52 3.35 -16.26
C GLY A 186 -4.05 3.77 -16.26
N GLY A 187 -3.68 4.53 -15.23
CA GLY A 187 -2.36 5.02 -14.88
C GLY A 187 -1.66 5.96 -15.89
N LYS A 188 -1.06 7.04 -15.38
CA LYS A 188 -0.31 8.02 -16.20
C LYS A 188 1.16 7.62 -16.45
N LYS A 189 1.64 6.56 -15.79
CA LYS A 189 3.05 6.14 -15.74
C LYS A 189 3.29 4.77 -16.39
N ASP A 190 2.87 4.60 -17.63
CA ASP A 190 3.05 3.38 -18.43
C ASP A 190 4.53 2.88 -18.46
N HIS A 191 5.50 3.80 -18.44
CA HIS A 191 6.93 3.44 -18.48
C HIS A 191 7.41 2.62 -17.27
N GLU A 192 6.91 2.89 -16.05
CA GLU A 192 7.37 2.17 -14.84
C GLU A 192 6.90 0.70 -14.86
N LEU A 193 5.69 0.45 -15.37
CA LEU A 193 5.16 -0.91 -15.50
C LEU A 193 5.89 -1.67 -16.61
N LYS A 194 6.11 -1.03 -17.77
CA LYS A 194 6.90 -1.61 -18.87
C LYS A 194 8.31 -1.98 -18.44
N ASP A 195 8.97 -1.16 -17.62
CA ASP A 195 10.30 -1.46 -17.07
C ASP A 195 10.29 -2.69 -16.15
N ILE A 196 9.25 -2.89 -15.33
CA ILE A 196 9.14 -4.07 -14.46
C ILE A 196 9.01 -5.34 -15.30
N PHE A 197 8.16 -5.33 -16.32
CA PHE A 197 7.88 -6.51 -17.16
C PHE A 197 8.98 -6.79 -18.20
N SER A 198 9.69 -5.77 -18.68
CA SER A 198 10.66 -5.90 -19.79
C SER A 198 12.11 -5.95 -19.33
N ASN A 199 12.48 -5.09 -18.37
CA ASN A 199 13.89 -4.87 -17.99
C ASN A 199 14.29 -5.61 -16.71
N ASN A 200 13.32 -6.06 -15.90
CA ASN A 200 13.57 -6.73 -14.63
C ASN A 200 13.21 -8.22 -14.68
N ILE A 201 13.98 -9.00 -15.45
CA ILE A 201 13.73 -10.42 -15.76
C ILE A 201 13.33 -11.25 -14.52
N LYS A 202 14.01 -11.06 -13.38
CA LYS A 202 13.71 -11.78 -12.14
C LYS A 202 12.31 -11.47 -11.61
N TYR A 203 11.94 -10.19 -11.52
CA TYR A 203 10.64 -9.78 -10.98
C TYR A 203 9.52 -10.02 -11.99
N ALA A 204 9.78 -9.81 -13.28
CA ALA A 204 8.85 -10.18 -14.36
C ALA A 204 8.52 -11.67 -14.32
N SER A 205 9.51 -12.54 -14.08
CA SER A 205 9.28 -13.99 -13.98
C SER A 205 8.43 -14.36 -12.76
N ILE A 206 8.73 -13.78 -11.59
CA ILE A 206 7.95 -13.99 -10.36
C ILE A 206 6.51 -13.53 -10.58
N LEU A 207 6.34 -12.33 -11.12
CA LEU A 207 5.04 -11.72 -11.36
C LEU A 207 4.23 -12.50 -12.41
N LYS A 208 4.85 -12.95 -13.50
CA LYS A 208 4.22 -13.83 -14.50
C LYS A 208 3.80 -15.16 -13.89
N ASN A 209 4.61 -15.77 -13.03
CA ASN A 209 4.26 -17.01 -12.35
C ASN A 209 3.05 -16.83 -11.42
N HIS A 210 2.99 -15.74 -10.66
CA HIS A 210 1.86 -15.43 -9.78
C HIS A 210 0.58 -15.05 -10.54
N ILE A 211 0.70 -14.30 -11.64
CA ILE A 211 -0.44 -14.03 -12.54
C ILE A 211 -0.95 -15.36 -13.13
N THR A 212 -0.05 -16.26 -13.51
CA THR A 212 -0.44 -17.58 -14.05
C THR A 212 -1.11 -18.47 -13.00
N SER A 213 -0.75 -18.34 -11.71
CA SER A 213 -1.37 -19.10 -10.62
C SER A 213 -2.73 -18.57 -10.16
N ARG A 214 -3.22 -17.43 -10.72
CA ARG A 214 -4.52 -16.82 -10.38
C ARG A 214 -4.65 -16.37 -8.92
N ASP A 215 -3.54 -16.12 -8.26
CA ASP A 215 -3.57 -15.60 -6.90
C ASP A 215 -3.69 -14.08 -6.89
N SER A 216 -4.34 -13.52 -5.87
CA SER A 216 -4.15 -12.12 -5.48
C SER A 216 -2.97 -12.05 -4.51
N GLY A 217 -2.12 -11.04 -4.66
CA GLY A 217 -0.92 -10.99 -3.84
C GLY A 217 -0.12 -9.72 -4.00
N HIS A 218 1.08 -9.76 -3.42
CA HIS A 218 2.02 -8.65 -3.49
C HIS A 218 3.43 -9.14 -3.76
N ILE A 219 4.20 -8.30 -4.46
CA ILE A 219 5.62 -8.48 -4.68
C ILE A 219 6.31 -7.19 -4.25
N THR A 220 7.41 -7.35 -3.52
CA THR A 220 8.28 -6.24 -3.15
C THR A 220 9.48 -6.24 -4.07
N TYR A 221 9.75 -5.11 -4.72
CA TYR A 221 10.96 -4.93 -5.49
C TYR A 221 11.64 -3.61 -5.13
N THR A 222 12.96 -3.60 -5.21
CA THR A 222 13.76 -2.40 -4.95
C THR A 222 14.33 -1.91 -6.27
N SER A 223 14.08 -0.64 -6.59
CA SER A 223 14.63 0.03 -7.77
C SER A 223 15.45 1.23 -7.31
N GLY A 224 16.77 1.14 -7.44
CA GLY A 224 17.69 2.10 -6.82
C GLY A 224 17.57 2.07 -5.30
N ASN A 225 17.34 3.22 -4.67
CA ASN A 225 17.19 3.34 -3.21
C ASN A 225 15.73 3.26 -2.73
N LEU A 226 14.77 3.08 -3.63
CA LEU A 226 13.35 3.08 -3.28
C LEU A 226 12.80 1.67 -3.33
N LYS A 227 12.21 1.25 -2.21
CA LYS A 227 11.42 0.03 -2.12
C LYS A 227 10.03 0.31 -2.69
N ARG A 228 9.50 -0.63 -3.46
CA ARG A 228 8.20 -0.54 -4.11
C ARG A 228 7.39 -1.79 -3.83
N TYR A 229 6.12 -1.58 -3.50
CA TYR A 229 5.11 -2.61 -3.32
C TYR A 229 4.26 -2.67 -4.58
N ILE A 230 4.28 -3.83 -5.21
CA ILE A 230 3.40 -4.17 -6.31
C ILE A 230 2.31 -5.06 -5.73
N CYS A 231 1.05 -4.65 -5.83
CA CYS A 231 -0.08 -5.47 -5.45
C CYS A 231 -0.93 -5.77 -6.68
N TYR A 232 -1.49 -6.96 -6.74
CA TYR A 232 -2.31 -7.41 -7.87
C TYR A 232 -3.50 -8.23 -7.40
N SER A 233 -4.62 -8.10 -8.12
CA SER A 233 -5.83 -8.89 -7.92
C SER A 233 -6.41 -9.28 -9.28
N GLU A 234 -6.79 -10.55 -9.44
CA GLU A 234 -7.50 -11.02 -10.65
C GLU A 234 -8.90 -10.37 -10.72
N LEU A 235 -9.34 -10.10 -11.95
CA LEU A 235 -10.70 -9.73 -12.30
C LEU A 235 -11.44 -10.96 -12.84
N ASP A 236 -12.76 -10.99 -12.69
CA ASP A 236 -13.57 -12.16 -13.07
C ASP A 236 -13.64 -12.35 -14.59
N TYR A 237 -13.14 -11.36 -15.34
CA TYR A 237 -13.32 -11.22 -16.78
C TYR A 237 -12.00 -11.19 -17.54
N ASN A 238 -11.96 -11.93 -18.66
CA ASN A 238 -10.89 -11.96 -19.65
C ASN A 238 -9.46 -12.17 -19.08
N ASN A 239 -9.38 -12.78 -17.89
CA ASN A 239 -8.13 -12.94 -17.14
C ASN A 239 -7.35 -11.62 -16.98
N TRP A 240 -8.06 -10.52 -16.76
CA TRP A 240 -7.45 -9.23 -16.46
C TRP A 240 -7.11 -9.13 -14.98
N TYR A 241 -6.20 -8.22 -14.65
CA TYR A 241 -5.76 -7.98 -13.28
C TYR A 241 -5.77 -6.49 -13.01
N VAL A 242 -6.20 -6.12 -11.81
CA VAL A 242 -5.90 -4.79 -11.26
C VAL A 242 -4.53 -4.85 -10.62
N PHE A 243 -3.71 -3.85 -10.93
CA PHE A 243 -2.32 -3.78 -10.56
C PHE A 243 -2.01 -2.42 -9.95
N SER A 244 -1.47 -2.36 -8.74
CA SER A 244 -1.16 -1.10 -8.05
C SER A 244 0.31 -1.05 -7.64
N ILE A 245 0.99 0.06 -7.96
CA ILE A 245 2.38 0.30 -7.58
C ILE A 245 2.47 1.41 -6.52
N VAL A 246 2.97 1.06 -5.35
CA VAL A 246 3.14 1.98 -4.22
C VAL A 246 4.61 2.08 -3.83
N THR A 247 5.14 3.29 -3.72
CA THR A 247 6.52 3.51 -3.26
C THR A 247 6.57 3.55 -1.73
N SER A 248 7.61 2.99 -1.13
CA SER A 248 7.75 2.96 0.33
C SER A 248 7.79 4.36 0.93
N GLY A 249 8.40 5.33 0.25
CA GLY A 249 8.41 6.74 0.69
C GLY A 249 7.03 7.41 0.77
N GLN A 250 6.00 6.92 0.09
CA GLN A 250 4.63 7.40 0.27
C GLN A 250 3.99 6.87 1.56
N VAL A 251 4.41 5.70 2.01
CA VAL A 251 3.87 5.03 3.20
C VAL A 251 4.70 5.35 4.45
N GLU A 252 6.02 5.46 4.29
CA GLU A 252 7.02 5.68 5.34
C GLU A 252 7.09 7.15 5.79
N LYS A 253 6.54 8.11 5.03
CA LYS A 253 6.52 9.54 5.42
C LYS A 253 5.89 9.77 6.79
N ASN A 254 4.81 9.06 7.10
CA ASN A 254 4.16 9.14 8.41
C ASN A 254 4.98 8.45 9.50
N TYR A 255 5.80 7.46 9.14
CA TYR A 255 6.67 6.75 10.06
C TYR A 255 7.91 7.57 10.42
N ASP A 256 8.53 8.26 9.46
CA ASP A 256 9.72 9.07 9.72
C ASP A 256 9.43 10.20 10.72
N GLU A 257 8.22 10.78 10.71
CA GLU A 257 7.81 11.77 11.71
C GLU A 257 7.63 11.18 13.11
N VAL A 258 7.01 9.99 13.22
CA VAL A 258 6.83 9.29 14.50
C VAL A 258 8.18 8.81 15.05
N ASN A 259 9.06 8.31 14.18
CA ASN A 259 10.40 7.87 14.52
C ASN A 259 11.28 9.04 14.97
N GLY A 260 11.21 10.20 14.29
CA GLY A 260 11.92 11.41 14.69
C GLY A 260 11.56 11.86 16.11
N ARG A 261 10.28 11.79 16.48
CA ARG A 261 9.81 12.07 17.85
C ARG A 261 10.32 11.05 18.86
N GLY A 262 10.38 9.77 18.48
CA GLY A 262 10.93 8.70 19.31
C GLY A 262 12.43 8.89 19.62
N ILE A 263 13.23 9.18 18.59
CA ILE A 263 14.67 9.44 18.73
C ILE A 263 14.89 10.64 19.65
N PHE A 264 14.13 11.73 19.45
CA PHE A 264 14.21 12.91 20.30
C PHE A 264 13.93 12.58 21.77
N LEU A 265 12.88 11.79 22.05
CA LEU A 265 12.55 11.35 23.40
C LEU A 265 13.68 10.53 24.02
N SER A 266 14.29 9.61 23.26
CA SER A 266 15.42 8.80 23.72
C SER A 266 16.64 9.64 24.08
N VAL A 267 16.97 10.65 23.27
CA VAL A 267 18.08 11.57 23.54
C VAL A 267 17.82 12.37 24.83
N VAL A 268 16.60 12.89 25.02
CA VAL A 268 16.21 13.60 26.24
C VAL A 268 16.35 12.68 27.47
N LEU A 269 15.94 11.42 27.35
CA LEU A 269 16.00 10.45 28.44
C LEU A 269 17.45 10.11 28.82
N ILE A 270 18.35 9.96 27.84
CA ILE A 270 19.78 9.77 28.07
C ILE A 270 20.39 10.99 28.78
N LEU A 271 20.08 12.22 28.33
CA LEU A 271 20.54 13.44 28.97
C LEU A 271 20.05 13.54 30.43
N PHE A 272 18.80 13.12 30.69
CA PHE A 272 18.24 13.09 32.04
C PHE A 272 19.00 12.10 32.94
N ILE A 273 19.34 10.91 32.43
CA ILE A 273 20.14 9.93 33.17
C ILE A 273 21.55 10.47 33.45
N ILE A 274 22.19 11.14 32.49
CA ILE A 274 23.50 11.78 32.69
C ILE A 274 23.41 12.85 33.77
N ALA A 275 22.42 13.74 33.70
CA ALA A 275 22.20 14.79 34.70
C ALA A 275 21.98 14.20 36.10
N LEU A 276 21.18 13.14 36.20
CA LEU A 276 20.92 12.43 37.47
C LEU A 276 22.21 11.79 38.01
N SER A 277 23.04 11.24 37.12
CA SER A 277 24.33 10.62 37.48
C SER A 277 25.32 11.66 38.03
N VAL A 278 25.41 12.82 37.37
CA VAL A 278 26.22 13.96 37.83
C VAL A 278 25.70 14.49 39.17
N TYR A 279 24.38 14.62 39.31
CA TYR A 279 23.75 15.07 40.55
C TYR A 279 24.06 14.13 41.72
N ILE A 280 23.89 12.81 41.54
CA ILE A 280 24.21 11.81 42.56
C ILE A 280 25.72 11.83 42.88
N GLY A 281 26.59 11.96 41.87
CA GLY A 281 28.03 12.09 42.05
C GLY A 281 28.41 13.31 42.88
N PHE A 282 27.86 14.48 42.54
CA PHE A 282 28.08 15.73 43.26
C PHE A 282 27.57 15.67 44.70
N PHE A 283 26.37 15.13 44.92
CA PHE A 283 25.79 15.00 46.26
C PHE A 283 26.62 14.07 47.14
N ASN A 284 27.09 12.95 46.60
CA ASN A 284 27.99 12.03 47.31
C ASN A 284 29.35 12.66 47.62
N TYR A 285 29.90 13.47 46.70
CA TYR A 285 31.13 14.22 46.93
C TYR A 285 30.96 15.22 48.09
N LYS A 286 29.90 16.04 48.03
CA LYS A 286 29.58 17.02 49.07
C LYS A 286 29.36 16.33 50.43
N TYR A 287 28.56 15.28 50.48
CA TYR A 287 28.32 14.52 51.71
C TYR A 287 29.62 13.92 52.29
N SER A 288 30.50 13.38 51.44
CA SER A 288 31.80 12.87 51.90
C SER A 288 32.74 13.98 52.38
N TYR A 289 32.64 15.19 51.83
CA TYR A 289 33.41 16.35 52.28
C TYR A 289 32.92 16.83 53.65
N TYR A 290 31.61 17.05 53.81
CA TYR A 290 31.04 17.47 55.10
C TYR A 290 31.30 16.46 56.23
N LYS A 291 31.23 15.15 55.95
CA LYS A 291 31.53 14.14 56.97
C LYS A 291 32.99 14.19 57.44
N LYS A 292 33.95 14.44 56.53
CA LYS A 292 35.37 14.58 56.90
C LYS A 292 35.60 15.79 57.81
N VAL A 293 34.99 16.93 57.49
CA VAL A 293 35.10 18.15 58.30
C VAL A 293 34.53 17.94 59.71
N VAL A 294 33.38 17.26 59.81
CA VAL A 294 32.77 16.94 61.12
C VAL A 294 33.60 15.91 61.90
N GLU A 295 34.18 14.90 61.25
CA GLU A 295 35.07 13.93 61.90
C GLU A 295 36.38 14.59 62.38
N GLU A 296 36.96 15.52 61.63
CA GLU A 296 38.12 16.32 62.05
C GLU A 296 37.79 17.24 63.24
N GLN A 297 36.62 17.87 63.26
CA GLN A 297 36.19 18.68 64.40
C GLN A 297 35.97 17.85 65.66
N ILE A 298 35.31 16.69 65.55
CA ILE A 298 35.09 15.80 66.70
C ILE A 298 36.43 15.28 67.26
N ASN A 299 37.39 14.93 66.39
CA ASN A 299 38.72 14.50 66.83
C ASN A 299 39.51 15.62 67.52
N ASN A 300 39.50 16.83 66.96
CA ASN A 300 40.17 17.98 67.60
C ASN A 300 39.52 18.32 68.95
N ASP A 301 38.20 18.29 69.05
CA ASP A 301 37.49 18.55 70.30
C ASP A 301 37.78 17.48 71.37
N SER A 302 38.01 16.22 70.98
CA SER A 302 38.43 15.15 71.90
C SER A 302 39.88 15.27 72.37
N GLU A 303 40.82 15.70 71.51
CA GLU A 303 42.22 15.96 71.92
C GLU A 303 42.31 17.12 72.93
N ILE A 304 41.48 18.17 72.76
CA ILE A 304 41.43 19.31 73.68
C ILE A 304 40.86 18.92 75.07
N ILE A 305 39.99 17.90 75.12
CA ILE A 305 39.45 17.38 76.40
C ILE A 305 40.50 16.52 77.12
N GLU A 306 41.25 15.67 76.40
CA GLU A 306 42.34 14.90 77.00
C GLU A 306 43.49 15.78 77.50
N GLU A 307 43.85 16.88 76.81
CA GLU A 307 44.87 17.82 77.31
C GLU A 307 44.44 18.54 78.60
N LYS A 308 43.14 18.84 78.76
CA LYS A 308 42.62 19.49 79.98
C LYS A 308 42.55 18.57 81.19
N GLU A 309 42.33 17.27 81.00
CA GLU A 309 42.35 16.29 82.10
C GLU A 309 43.76 15.97 82.62
N ILE A 310 44.82 16.37 81.90
CA ILE A 310 46.23 16.16 82.29
C ILE A 310 46.78 17.36 83.09
N GLU A 311 46.13 18.53 83.05
CA GLU A 311 46.57 19.75 83.75
C GLU A 311 45.88 20.01 85.11
N ASP A 312 44.90 19.20 85.52
CA ASP A 312 44.29 19.18 86.86
C ASP A 312 44.91 18.08 87.77
#